data_AF-A0A656K1B5-F1
#
_entry.id   AF-A0A656K1B5-F1
#
_cell.length_a   1.000
_cell.length_b   1.000
_cell.length_c   1.000
_cell.angle_alpha   90.00
_cell.angle_beta   90.00
_cell.angle_gamma   90.00
#
_symmetry.space_group_name_H-M   'P 1'
#
loop_
_entity.id
_entity.type
_entity.pdbx_description
1 polymer ?
#
loop_
_entity_poly.entity_id
_entity_poly.type
_entity_poly.pdbx_seq_one_letter_code
_entity_poly.pdbx_strand_id
1 'polypeptide(L)'
;SLESYPNVHHLVSSVTGELAAGNDALDLIAGSFPGGSITGAPKIRAMQIIDELEPTRRSLYCGSLLYVDVRGEMDSSIAIRSLLVKDGLVSCWGGGG
;
A
#
# COMPACT_ATOMS: atom_id res chain seq x y z
N SER A 1 -17.76 -8.51 1.91
CA SER A 1 -17.87 -9.97 2.10
C SER A 1 -17.04 -10.40 3.31
N LEU A 2 -17.27 -11.62 3.82
CA LEU A 2 -16.37 -12.26 4.77
C LEU A 2 -15.42 -13.18 3.98
N GLU A 3 -14.14 -12.85 3.94
CA GLU A 3 -13.09 -13.69 3.33
C GLU A 3 -12.44 -14.55 4.42
N SER A 4 -12.37 -15.87 4.21
CA SER A 4 -11.88 -16.82 5.21
C SER A 4 -10.58 -17.48 4.76
N TYR A 5 -9.58 -17.44 5.62
CA TYR A 5 -8.25 -18.04 5.43
C TYR A 5 -7.95 -19.01 6.58
N PRO A 6 -6.90 -19.85 6.49
CA PRO A 6 -6.65 -20.89 7.49
C PRO A 6 -6.59 -20.42 8.95
N ASN A 7 -6.10 -19.20 9.19
CA ASN A 7 -5.86 -18.68 10.54
C ASN A 7 -6.62 -17.38 10.85
N VAL A 8 -7.36 -16.81 9.89
CA VAL A 8 -7.98 -15.49 10.04
C VAL A 8 -9.16 -15.33 9.08
N HIS A 9 -10.14 -14.54 9.52
CA HIS A 9 -11.23 -14.06 8.67
C HIS A 9 -11.13 -12.55 8.51
N HIS A 10 -11.30 -12.06 7.28
CA HIS A 10 -11.28 -10.64 6.95
C HIS A 10 -12.67 -10.18 6.53
N LEU A 11 -13.19 -9.13 7.17
CA LEU A 11 -14.32 -8.39 6.63
C LEU A 11 -13.79 -7.46 5.53
N VAL A 12 -14.19 -7.70 4.29
CA VAL A 12 -13.70 -7.00 3.11
C VAL A 12 -14.80 -6.16 2.49
N SER A 13 -14.48 -4.91 2.18
CA SER A 13 -15.30 -4.04 1.34
C SER A 13 -14.58 -3.86 0.01
N SER A 14 -15.25 -4.23 -1.09
CA SER A 14 -14.70 -4.07 -2.43
C SER A 14 -15.18 -2.76 -3.04
N VAL A 15 -14.23 -1.95 -3.50
CA VAL A 15 -14.50 -0.72 -4.26
C VAL A 15 -14.01 -0.97 -5.68
N THR A 16 -14.91 -0.80 -6.65
CA THR A 16 -14.62 -0.98 -8.09
C THR A 16 -15.03 0.26 -8.86
N GLY A 17 -14.42 0.44 -10.04
CA GLY A 17 -14.73 1.53 -10.96
C GLY A 17 -14.07 1.29 -12.31
N GLU A 18 -14.49 2.06 -13.30
CA GLU A 18 -13.89 2.06 -14.63
C GLU A 18 -12.93 3.24 -14.76
N LEU A 19 -11.74 3.01 -15.33
CA LEU A 19 -10.79 4.08 -15.60
C LEU A 19 -11.35 5.00 -16.68
N ALA A 20 -11.15 6.30 -16.50
CA ALA A 20 -11.51 7.29 -17.52
C ALA A 20 -10.70 7.06 -18.80
N ALA A 21 -11.27 7.46 -19.94
CA ALA A 21 -10.57 7.37 -21.22
C ALA A 21 -9.22 8.10 -21.17
N GLY A 22 -8.16 7.42 -21.61
CA GLY A 22 -6.81 7.94 -21.62
C GLY A 22 -5.99 7.72 -20.34
N ASN A 23 -6.58 7.14 -19.30
CA ASN A 23 -5.83 6.73 -18.09
C ASN A 23 -5.51 5.22 -18.14
N ASP A 24 -4.42 4.84 -17.49
CA ASP A 24 -3.97 3.45 -17.38
C ASP A 24 -3.75 2.99 -15.92
N ALA A 25 -3.20 1.79 -15.75
CA ALA A 25 -2.91 1.21 -14.44
C ALA A 25 -1.85 2.01 -13.64
N LEU A 26 -0.93 2.71 -14.31
CA LEU A 26 0.06 3.56 -13.66
C LEU A 26 -0.59 4.84 -13.12
N ASP A 27 -1.53 5.43 -13.84
CA ASP A 27 -2.34 6.54 -13.34
C ASP A 27 -3.17 6.11 -12.10
N LEU A 28 -3.73 4.89 -12.14
CA LEU A 28 -4.47 4.32 -11.03
C LEU A 28 -3.62 4.17 -9.76
N ILE A 29 -2.44 3.56 -9.87
CA ILE A 29 -1.56 3.41 -8.70
C ILE A 29 -1.05 4.77 -8.22
N ALA A 30 -0.71 5.70 -9.12
CA ALA A 30 -0.28 7.04 -8.75
C ALA A 30 -1.36 7.81 -7.97
N GLY A 31 -2.64 7.68 -8.35
CA GLY A 31 -3.76 8.32 -7.67
C GLY A 31 -4.18 7.64 -6.35
N SER A 32 -3.99 6.32 -6.24
CA SER A 32 -4.40 5.55 -5.06
C SER A 32 -3.29 5.40 -4.01
N PHE A 33 -2.03 5.51 -4.40
CA PHE A 33 -0.87 5.36 -3.52
C PHE A 33 -0.60 6.58 -2.62
N PRO A 34 -0.08 6.40 -1.39
CA PRO A 34 -0.11 5.17 -0.62
C PRO A 34 -1.52 4.86 -0.12
N GLY A 35 -1.77 3.61 0.27
CA GLY A 35 -3.08 3.16 0.75
C GLY A 35 -3.58 3.95 1.95
N GLY A 36 -4.89 4.22 2.01
CA GLY A 36 -5.49 5.01 3.11
C GLY A 36 -5.30 4.37 4.50
N SER A 37 -5.33 3.03 4.58
CA SER A 37 -5.20 2.27 5.83
C SER A 37 -3.82 2.34 6.49
N ILE A 38 -2.78 2.72 5.75
CA ILE A 38 -1.39 2.81 6.24
C ILE A 38 -0.87 4.25 6.33
N THR A 39 -1.74 5.21 6.05
CA THR A 39 -1.49 6.65 6.16
C THR A 39 -2.47 7.26 7.15
N GLY A 40 -3.68 7.57 6.68
CA GLY A 40 -4.76 8.20 7.43
C GLY A 40 -5.64 9.06 6.52
N ALA A 41 -6.61 9.75 7.10
CA ALA A 41 -7.49 10.66 6.39
C ALA A 41 -7.62 11.99 7.17
N PRO A 42 -7.44 13.16 6.53
CA PRO A 42 -7.11 13.39 5.10
C PRO A 42 -5.67 12.96 4.74
N LYS A 43 -5.51 12.23 3.62
CA LYS A 43 -4.25 11.54 3.24
C LYS A 43 -3.02 12.44 3.29
N ILE A 44 -3.06 13.59 2.62
CA ILE A 44 -1.90 14.50 2.53
C ILE A 44 -1.50 15.01 3.91
N ARG A 45 -2.46 15.42 4.75
CA ARG A 45 -2.13 15.91 6.10
C ARG A 45 -1.63 14.78 7.00
N ALA A 46 -2.21 13.59 6.91
CA ALA A 46 -1.71 12.42 7.63
C ALA A 46 -0.26 12.10 7.26
N MET A 47 0.10 12.14 5.97
CA MET A 47 1.48 11.93 5.52
C MET A 47 2.46 13.00 6.01
N GLN A 48 2.04 14.28 6.06
CA GLN A 48 2.87 15.34 6.62
C GLN A 48 3.15 15.09 8.11
N ILE A 49 2.14 14.72 8.88
CA ILE A 49 2.30 14.39 10.31
C ILE A 49 3.20 13.17 10.48
N ILE A 50 3.05 12.14 9.64
CA ILE A 50 3.95 10.97 9.65
C ILE A 50 5.40 11.40 9.41
N ASP A 51 5.65 12.28 8.43
CA ASP A 51 6.99 12.79 8.13
C ASP A 51 7.55 13.69 9.25
N GLU A 52 6.69 14.45 9.94
CA GLU A 52 7.04 15.26 11.11
C GLU A 52 7.41 14.39 12.33
N LEU A 53 6.73 13.26 12.53
CA LEU A 53 6.83 12.44 13.76
C LEU A 53 7.79 11.26 13.65
N GLU A 54 7.92 10.63 12.47
CA GLU A 54 8.75 9.45 12.33
C GLU A 54 10.24 9.82 12.23
N PRO A 55 11.12 9.19 13.03
CA PRO A 55 12.54 9.54 13.04
C PRO A 55 13.28 9.11 11.77
N THR A 56 12.66 8.28 10.94
CA THR A 56 13.26 7.68 9.74
C THR A 56 12.22 7.54 8.65
N ARG A 57 12.65 7.64 7.38
CA ARG A 57 11.79 7.30 6.24
C ARG A 57 11.41 5.81 6.25
N ARG A 58 10.19 5.50 5.81
CA ARG A 58 9.64 4.13 5.81
C ARG A 58 10.27 3.16 4.81
N SER A 59 11.12 3.64 3.88
CA SER A 59 11.72 2.79 2.84
C SER A 59 10.65 1.99 2.08
N LEU A 60 10.64 0.65 2.16
CA LEU A 60 9.61 -0.19 1.52
C LEU A 60 8.34 -0.31 2.36
N TYR A 61 8.41 -0.07 3.67
CA TYR A 61 7.26 -0.21 4.56
C TYR A 61 6.16 0.77 4.14
N CYS A 62 4.92 0.27 4.06
CA CYS A 62 3.77 1.01 3.55
C CYS A 62 3.89 1.43 2.08
N GLY A 63 4.87 0.88 1.35
CA GLY A 63 5.00 0.95 -0.09
C GLY A 63 4.09 -0.04 -0.82
N SER A 64 4.37 -0.30 -2.09
CA SER A 64 3.63 -1.23 -2.94
C SER A 64 4.56 -2.25 -3.58
N LEU A 65 4.18 -3.53 -3.51
CA LEU A 65 4.75 -4.62 -4.30
C LEU A 65 3.77 -4.95 -5.41
N LEU A 66 4.17 -4.77 -6.66
CA LEU A 66 3.26 -4.85 -7.80
C LEU A 66 3.91 -5.47 -9.04
N TYR A 67 3.06 -5.95 -9.94
CA TYR A 67 3.44 -6.28 -11.31
C TYR A 67 2.57 -5.48 -12.29
N VAL A 68 3.11 -5.18 -13.46
CA VAL A 68 2.35 -4.65 -14.62
C VAL A 68 2.76 -5.48 -15.82
N ASP A 69 1.78 -5.98 -16.58
CA ASP A 69 2.04 -6.76 -17.78
C ASP A 69 1.96 -5.92 -19.06
N VAL A 70 2.35 -6.52 -20.19
CA VAL A 70 2.36 -5.85 -21.51
C VAL A 70 0.96 -5.53 -22.07
N ARG A 71 -0.09 -6.03 -21.44
CA ARG A 71 -1.49 -5.76 -21.80
C ARG A 71 -2.06 -4.60 -20.97
N GLY A 72 -1.31 -4.11 -19.98
CA GLY A 72 -1.73 -3.05 -19.07
C GLY A 72 -2.43 -3.55 -17.81
N GLU A 73 -2.44 -4.86 -17.56
CA GLU A 73 -3.01 -5.43 -16.33
C GLU A 73 -2.02 -5.28 -15.18
N MET A 74 -2.53 -4.88 -14.01
CA MET A 74 -1.73 -4.66 -12.80
C MET A 74 -2.43 -5.27 -11.59
N ASP A 75 -1.61 -5.86 -10.71
CA ASP A 75 -2.03 -6.15 -9.33
C ASP A 75 -0.94 -5.65 -8.38
N SER A 76 -1.37 -5.22 -7.19
CA SER A 76 -0.50 -4.63 -6.18
C SER A 76 -0.93 -5.00 -4.77
N SER A 77 0.06 -5.19 -3.90
CA SER A 77 -0.13 -5.41 -2.47
C SER A 77 0.60 -4.34 -1.67
N ILE A 78 -0.02 -3.88 -0.59
CA ILE A 78 0.64 -2.96 0.35
C ILE A 78 1.77 -3.73 1.06
N ALA A 79 2.98 -3.18 1.04
CA ALA A 79 4.16 -3.73 1.69
C ALA A 79 4.10 -3.55 3.22
N ILE A 80 3.28 -4.38 3.86
CA ILE A 80 3.21 -4.57 5.31
C ILE A 80 3.67 -5.99 5.67
N ARG A 81 4.00 -6.22 6.95
CA ARG A 81 4.49 -7.53 7.43
C ARG A 81 5.64 -8.09 6.58
N SER A 82 6.52 -7.21 6.13
CA SER A 82 7.63 -7.51 5.22
C SER A 82 8.97 -7.19 5.89
N LEU A 83 10.04 -7.88 5.49
CA LEU A 83 11.40 -7.67 5.98
C LEU A 83 12.28 -7.13 4.85
N LEU A 84 13.06 -6.07 5.12
CA LEU A 84 14.13 -5.62 4.22
C LEU A 84 15.43 -6.25 4.68
N VAL A 85 16.07 -7.04 3.82
CA VAL A 85 17.43 -7.52 4.06
C VAL A 85 18.38 -6.75 3.16
N LYS A 86 19.34 -6.05 3.74
CA LYS A 86 20.35 -5.29 3.01
C LYS A 86 21.68 -5.32 3.77
N ASP A 87 22.76 -5.70 3.11
CA ASP A 87 24.12 -5.71 3.67
C ASP A 87 24.24 -6.49 5.00
N GLY A 88 23.52 -7.62 5.10
CA GLY A 88 23.47 -8.44 6.31
C GLY A 88 22.61 -7.89 7.45
N LEU A 89 22.02 -6.69 7.29
CA LEU A 89 21.06 -6.11 8.22
C LEU A 89 19.63 -6.48 7.81
N VAL A 90 18.82 -6.88 8.79
CA VAL A 90 17.38 -7.13 8.62
C VAL A 90 16.61 -6.00 9.30
N SER A 91 15.81 -5.26 8.53
CA SER A 91 14.91 -4.23 9.03
C SER A 91 13.45 -4.70 8.94
N CYS A 92 12.69 -4.44 9.99
CA CYS A 92 11.25 -4.67 10.06
C CYS A 92 10.54 -3.43 10.59
N TRP A 93 9.29 -3.26 10.17
CA TRP A 93 8.44 -2.16 10.60
C TRP A 93 7.09 -2.69 11.06
N GLY A 94 6.49 -1.98 12.01
CA GLY A 94 5.15 -2.21 12.51
C GLY A 94 4.52 -0.89 12.92
N GLY A 95 3.21 -0.79 12.78
CA GLY A 95 2.44 0.43 13.04
C GLY A 95 0.95 0.13 13.07
N GLY A 96 0.16 1.12 13.47
CA GLY A 96 -1.30 1.04 13.58
C GLY A 96 -1.92 2.43 13.48
N GLY A 97 -3.20 2.47 13.09
CA GLY A 97 -4.03 3.66 13.13
C GLY A 97 -4.79 3.79 14.44
#